data_AF-A0A7S9H3C2-F1
#
_entry.id   AF-A0A7S9H3C2-F1
#
_cell.length_a   1.000
_cell.length_b   1.000
_cell.length_c   1.000
_cell.angle_alpha   90.00
_cell.angle_beta   90.00
_cell.angle_gamma   90.00
#
_symmetry.space_group_name_H-M   'P 1'
#
loop_
_entity.id
_entity.type
_entity.pdbx_description
1 polymer ?
#
loop_
_entity_poly.entity_id
_entity_poly.type
_entity_poly.pdbx_seq_one_letter_code
_entity_poly.pdbx_strand_id
1 'polypeptide(L)'
;MGNHRLYGELAASLVRATTDRCEPGEPRTRVGAKLDGSGGLSAYEGALLILHQLGVATPDNKLAIDGDRIAHFVAERSRDSQVKLPPIDEVLEAWLLVAGQEGHPSLTRLPFVPHDDIRPAMDALAALDYVRPAGNAFIWTDKIGRAMQMTGCWDGANLSRQELEERDVDLDMRKALAGIPADVRLAALKGNRIDVVKALAARWIDGVWLPDTADEAPWWRLAAVGDEATRLVELVQGADDPLTREVN
;
A
#
# COMPACT_ATOMS: atom_id res chain seq x y z
N MET A 1 23.11 6.75 -18.14
CA MET A 1 22.64 5.54 -18.86
C MET A 1 21.34 4.94 -18.29
N GLY A 2 21.17 4.85 -16.98
CA GLY A 2 20.03 4.12 -16.38
C GLY A 2 18.63 4.69 -16.66
N ASN A 3 18.45 6.01 -16.70
CA ASN A 3 17.13 6.61 -16.88
C ASN A 3 16.44 6.18 -18.19
N HIS A 4 17.14 6.17 -19.33
CA HIS A 4 16.55 5.76 -20.62
C HIS A 4 16.02 4.33 -20.62
N ARG A 5 16.73 3.43 -19.93
CA ARG A 5 16.27 2.04 -19.77
C ARG A 5 14.99 2.00 -18.93
N LEU A 6 14.94 2.75 -17.83
CA LEU A 6 13.73 2.83 -17.00
C LEU A 6 12.51 3.29 -17.80
N TYR A 7 12.62 4.36 -18.60
CA TYR A 7 11.50 4.79 -19.46
C TYR A 7 11.04 3.68 -20.41
N GLY A 8 11.96 2.93 -20.99
CA GLY A 8 11.63 1.82 -21.86
C GLY A 8 10.89 0.68 -21.14
N GLU A 9 11.36 0.27 -19.98
CA GLU A 9 10.73 -0.81 -19.22
C GLU A 9 9.35 -0.40 -18.68
N LEU A 10 9.20 0.86 -18.22
CA LEU A 10 7.91 1.41 -17.79
C LEU A 10 6.92 1.46 -18.96
N ALA A 11 7.35 1.93 -20.14
CA ALA A 11 6.50 1.97 -21.33
C ALA A 11 6.07 0.57 -21.79
N ALA A 12 7.01 -0.40 -21.80
CA ALA A 12 6.68 -1.78 -22.14
C ALA A 12 5.71 -2.41 -21.13
N SER A 13 5.89 -2.11 -19.83
CA SER A 13 4.97 -2.54 -18.78
C SER A 13 3.58 -1.91 -18.92
N LEU A 14 3.50 -0.62 -19.27
CA LEU A 14 2.23 0.06 -19.53
C LEU A 14 1.51 -0.58 -20.71
N VAL A 15 2.20 -0.84 -21.83
CA VAL A 15 1.57 -1.48 -23.00
C VAL A 15 1.03 -2.87 -22.65
N ARG A 16 1.76 -3.68 -21.88
CA ARG A 16 1.25 -4.99 -21.43
C ARG A 16 -0.05 -4.85 -20.63
N ALA A 17 -0.19 -3.80 -19.83
CA ALA A 17 -1.39 -3.55 -19.04
C ALA A 17 -2.52 -2.86 -19.83
N THR A 18 -2.22 -2.22 -20.97
CA THR A 18 -3.20 -1.49 -21.80
C THR A 18 -3.55 -2.17 -23.12
N THR A 19 -3.04 -3.36 -23.37
CA THR A 19 -3.54 -4.22 -24.44
C THR A 19 -4.19 -5.42 -23.80
N ASP A 20 -5.50 -5.58 -24.07
CA ASP A 20 -6.35 -6.68 -23.59
C ASP A 20 -5.56 -7.96 -23.34
N ARG A 21 -5.82 -8.59 -22.18
CA ARG A 21 -5.20 -9.82 -21.69
C ARG A 21 -5.15 -10.88 -22.80
N CYS A 22 -4.07 -10.90 -23.57
CA CYS A 22 -3.83 -11.96 -24.54
C CYS A 22 -3.96 -13.28 -23.80
N GLU A 23 -4.86 -14.16 -24.27
CA GLU A 23 -4.94 -15.50 -23.74
C GLU A 23 -3.54 -16.14 -23.81
N PRO A 24 -3.14 -16.93 -22.80
CA PRO A 24 -1.83 -17.57 -22.80
C PRO A 24 -1.66 -18.40 -24.07
N GLY A 25 -0.81 -17.92 -25.00
CA GLY A 25 -0.56 -18.56 -26.29
C GLY A 25 -0.64 -17.64 -27.50
N GLU A 26 -1.21 -16.44 -27.40
CA GLU A 26 -1.19 -15.48 -28.50
C GLU A 26 0.14 -14.72 -28.60
N PRO A 27 0.62 -14.45 -29.84
CA PRO A 27 1.87 -13.75 -30.05
C PRO A 27 1.76 -12.34 -29.48
N ARG A 28 2.70 -12.01 -28.58
CA ARG A 28 3.19 -10.67 -28.20
C ARG A 28 2.50 -9.53 -28.95
N THR A 29 1.88 -8.61 -28.21
CA THR A 29 1.20 -7.40 -28.71
C THR A 29 1.91 -6.82 -29.94
N ARG A 30 1.27 -6.93 -31.11
CA ARG A 30 1.89 -6.52 -32.39
C ARG A 30 1.57 -5.07 -32.71
N VAL A 31 2.40 -4.46 -33.56
CA VAL A 31 2.09 -3.16 -34.17
C VAL A 31 0.65 -3.14 -34.72
N GLY A 32 -0.07 -2.05 -34.48
CA GLY A 32 -1.47 -1.87 -34.85
C GLY A 32 -2.48 -2.43 -33.84
N ALA A 33 -2.04 -3.16 -32.80
CA ALA A 33 -2.90 -3.58 -31.70
C ALA A 33 -3.55 -2.35 -31.03
N LYS A 34 -4.82 -2.47 -30.67
CA LYS A 34 -5.54 -1.42 -29.97
C LYS A 34 -5.01 -1.33 -28.53
N LEU A 35 -4.83 -0.10 -28.07
CA LEU A 35 -4.53 0.20 -26.68
C LEU A 35 -5.85 0.57 -26.01
N ASP A 36 -6.50 -0.40 -25.38
CA ASP A 36 -7.70 -0.24 -24.56
C ASP A 36 -7.52 -0.86 -23.18
N GLY A 37 -7.87 -0.08 -22.17
CA GLY A 37 -7.84 -0.49 -20.77
C GLY A 37 -9.19 -1.01 -20.30
N SER A 38 -9.19 -1.94 -19.35
CA SER A 38 -10.40 -2.49 -18.73
C SER A 38 -10.76 -1.87 -17.37
N GLY A 39 -10.20 -0.69 -17.02
CA GLY A 39 -10.45 -0.02 -15.73
C GLY A 39 -10.68 1.50 -15.83
N GLY A 40 -10.75 2.17 -14.67
CA GLY A 40 -11.24 3.54 -14.51
C GLY A 40 -10.58 4.55 -15.48
N LEU A 41 -11.43 5.35 -16.15
CA LEU A 41 -11.07 6.20 -17.30
C LEU A 41 -9.80 7.05 -17.10
N SER A 42 -9.54 7.59 -15.90
CA SER A 42 -8.45 8.57 -15.68
C SER A 42 -7.03 7.97 -15.66
N ALA A 43 -6.83 6.76 -15.11
CA ALA A 43 -5.49 6.15 -15.02
C ALA A 43 -4.98 5.73 -16.42
N TYR A 44 -5.88 5.20 -17.23
CA TYR A 44 -5.58 4.78 -18.60
C TYR A 44 -5.34 5.97 -19.53
N GLU A 45 -6.09 7.06 -19.38
CA GLU A 45 -5.84 8.30 -20.12
C GLU A 45 -4.43 8.84 -19.84
N GLY A 46 -4.00 8.84 -18.56
CA GLY A 46 -2.64 9.20 -18.17
C GLY A 46 -1.58 8.30 -18.81
N ALA A 47 -1.77 6.98 -18.73
CA ALA A 47 -0.85 6.03 -19.34
C ALA A 47 -0.78 6.17 -20.88
N LEU A 48 -1.92 6.34 -21.56
CA LEU A 48 -1.97 6.58 -23.00
C LEU A 48 -1.22 7.86 -23.37
N LEU A 49 -1.42 8.96 -22.61
CA LEU A 49 -0.69 10.21 -22.84
C LEU A 49 0.83 10.00 -22.77
N ILE A 50 1.32 9.27 -21.76
CA ILE A 50 2.74 8.91 -21.65
C ILE A 50 3.19 8.08 -22.85
N LEU A 51 2.42 7.07 -23.27
CA LEU A 51 2.75 6.24 -24.44
C LEU A 51 2.81 7.04 -25.75
N HIS A 52 1.92 8.03 -25.92
CA HIS A 52 1.96 8.98 -27.03
C HIS A 52 3.23 9.85 -26.99
N GLN A 53 3.54 10.42 -25.83
CA GLN A 53 4.75 11.24 -25.64
C GLN A 53 6.04 10.46 -25.91
N LEU A 54 6.05 9.16 -25.60
CA LEU A 54 7.17 8.26 -25.86
C LEU A 54 7.20 7.73 -27.31
N GLY A 55 6.21 8.06 -28.14
CA GLY A 55 6.11 7.61 -29.53
C GLY A 55 5.78 6.13 -29.68
N VAL A 56 5.19 5.52 -28.65
CA VAL A 56 4.78 4.11 -28.62
C VAL A 56 3.34 3.94 -29.09
N ALA A 57 2.50 4.97 -28.93
CA ALA A 57 1.12 4.99 -29.42
C ALA A 57 0.96 5.89 -30.66
N THR A 58 0.06 5.49 -31.57
CA THR A 58 -0.42 6.32 -32.68
C THR A 58 -1.63 7.15 -32.26
N PRO A 59 -1.98 8.25 -32.99
CA PRO A 59 -3.15 9.09 -32.68
C PRO A 59 -4.48 8.34 -32.51
N ASP A 60 -4.63 7.18 -33.15
CA ASP A 60 -5.82 6.32 -33.07
C ASP A 60 -5.77 5.32 -31.90
N ASN A 61 -4.89 5.55 -30.91
CA ASN A 61 -4.62 4.67 -29.78
C ASN A 61 -4.27 3.24 -30.22
N LYS A 62 -3.38 3.11 -31.20
CA LYS A 62 -2.81 1.83 -31.61
C LYS A 62 -1.32 1.78 -31.34
N LEU A 63 -0.82 0.58 -31.12
CA LEU A 63 0.60 0.36 -30.89
C LEU A 63 1.41 0.68 -32.16
N ALA A 64 2.43 1.53 -32.06
CA ALA A 64 3.27 1.96 -33.18
C ALA A 64 4.45 1.01 -33.47
N ILE A 65 4.78 0.13 -32.54
CA ILE A 65 5.90 -0.82 -32.62
C ILE A 65 5.58 -2.09 -31.85
N ASP A 66 6.06 -3.25 -32.29
CA ASP A 66 5.86 -4.51 -31.58
C ASP A 66 6.26 -4.44 -30.09
N GLY A 67 5.43 -5.07 -29.25
CA GLY A 67 5.47 -4.94 -27.80
C GLY A 67 6.79 -5.35 -27.17
N ASP A 68 7.45 -6.38 -27.73
CA ASP A 68 8.76 -6.85 -27.28
C ASP A 68 9.93 -5.93 -27.66
N ARG A 69 9.69 -4.96 -28.54
CA ARG A 69 10.71 -3.98 -28.96
C ARG A 69 10.58 -2.64 -28.24
N ILE A 70 9.49 -2.39 -27.52
CA ILE A 70 9.20 -1.09 -26.88
C ILE A 70 10.34 -0.63 -25.98
N ALA A 71 10.79 -1.49 -25.07
CA ALA A 71 11.79 -1.10 -24.07
C ALA A 71 13.10 -0.62 -24.72
N HIS A 72 13.55 -1.35 -25.74
CA HIS A 72 14.72 -0.98 -26.51
C HIS A 72 14.49 0.28 -27.34
N PHE A 73 13.37 0.37 -28.05
CA PHE A 73 13.00 1.50 -28.89
C PHE A 73 12.95 2.83 -28.12
N VAL A 74 12.26 2.86 -26.98
CA VAL A 74 12.17 4.06 -26.15
C VAL A 74 13.54 4.44 -25.59
N ALA A 75 14.32 3.45 -25.14
CA ALA A 75 15.65 3.70 -24.60
C ALA A 75 16.61 4.27 -25.65
N GLU A 76 16.59 3.79 -26.89
CA GLU A 76 17.40 4.31 -27.99
C GLU A 76 16.98 5.72 -28.40
N ARG A 77 15.70 5.92 -28.71
CA ARG A 77 15.19 7.25 -29.11
C ARG A 77 15.44 8.31 -28.05
N SER A 78 15.35 7.92 -26.78
CA SER A 78 15.64 8.80 -25.67
C SER A 78 17.14 9.15 -25.58
N ARG A 79 18.05 8.20 -25.82
CA ARG A 79 19.50 8.47 -25.88
C ARG A 79 19.85 9.39 -27.03
N ASP A 80 19.22 9.18 -28.18
CA ASP A 80 19.44 9.96 -29.39
C ASP A 80 18.70 11.31 -29.38
N SER A 81 18.03 11.65 -28.27
CA SER A 81 17.24 12.89 -28.12
C SER A 81 16.14 13.06 -29.17
N GLN A 82 15.65 11.95 -29.74
CA GLN A 82 14.58 11.92 -30.74
C GLN A 82 13.18 11.97 -30.12
N VAL A 83 13.10 11.85 -28.80
CA VAL A 83 11.88 11.95 -27.99
C VAL A 83 12.19 12.81 -26.78
N LYS A 84 11.30 13.78 -26.50
CA LYS A 84 11.35 14.54 -25.26
C LYS A 84 10.78 13.68 -24.15
N LEU A 85 11.61 13.29 -23.19
CA LEU A 85 11.16 12.52 -22.04
C LEU A 85 10.24 13.36 -21.15
N PRO A 86 9.06 12.84 -20.75
CA PRO A 86 8.25 13.41 -19.69
C PRO A 86 9.01 13.40 -18.36
N PRO A 87 8.62 14.18 -17.35
CA PRO A 87 9.13 14.04 -16.00
C PRO A 87 8.96 12.60 -15.49
N ILE A 88 10.01 12.04 -14.88
CA ILE A 88 9.99 10.62 -14.47
C ILE A 88 8.89 10.34 -13.44
N ASP A 89 8.59 11.29 -12.56
CA ASP A 89 7.55 11.13 -11.54
C ASP A 89 6.16 11.00 -12.17
N GLU A 90 5.88 11.67 -13.30
CA GLU A 90 4.62 11.53 -14.06
C GLU A 90 4.51 10.16 -14.74
N VAL A 91 5.63 9.65 -15.29
CA VAL A 91 5.66 8.30 -15.86
C VAL A 91 5.47 7.24 -14.79
N LEU A 92 6.10 7.42 -13.63
CA LEU A 92 5.97 6.51 -12.49
C LEU A 92 4.56 6.57 -11.89
N GLU A 93 3.96 7.74 -11.76
CA GLU A 93 2.57 7.90 -11.32
C GLU A 93 1.62 7.12 -12.25
N ALA A 94 1.69 7.37 -13.56
CA ALA A 94 0.84 6.67 -14.53
C ALA A 94 1.05 5.15 -14.48
N TRP A 95 2.30 4.71 -14.39
CA TRP A 95 2.63 3.29 -14.26
C TRP A 95 2.12 2.67 -12.95
N LEU A 96 2.29 3.35 -11.81
CA LEU A 96 1.81 2.89 -10.51
C LEU A 96 0.29 2.80 -10.46
N LEU A 97 -0.43 3.75 -11.05
CA LEU A 97 -1.90 3.71 -11.12
C LEU A 97 -2.40 2.53 -11.95
N VAL A 98 -1.82 2.29 -13.12
CA VAL A 98 -2.24 1.18 -14.00
C VAL A 98 -1.80 -0.17 -13.43
N ALA A 99 -0.54 -0.33 -13.08
CA ALA A 99 -0.04 -1.58 -12.51
C ALA A 99 -0.68 -1.89 -11.16
N GLY A 100 -0.99 -0.87 -10.36
CA GLY A 100 -1.68 -0.98 -9.08
C GLY A 100 -3.13 -1.46 -9.20
N GLN A 101 -3.84 -1.14 -10.29
CA GLN A 101 -5.19 -1.67 -10.54
C GLN A 101 -5.20 -3.20 -10.72
N GLU A 102 -4.13 -3.75 -11.30
CA GLU A 102 -3.95 -5.20 -11.42
C GLU A 102 -3.32 -5.83 -10.15
N GLY A 103 -3.06 -5.02 -9.11
CA GLY A 103 -2.43 -5.48 -7.87
C GLY A 103 -0.98 -5.94 -8.04
N HIS A 104 -0.29 -5.52 -9.10
CA HIS A 104 1.06 -5.99 -9.41
C HIS A 104 2.14 -5.41 -8.47
N PRO A 105 2.22 -4.09 -8.22
CA PRO A 105 3.09 -3.52 -7.20
C PRO A 105 2.36 -3.37 -5.85
N SER A 106 3.12 -3.45 -4.74
CA SER A 106 2.61 -3.01 -3.43
C SER A 106 2.49 -1.49 -3.39
N LEU A 107 1.45 -0.99 -2.73
CA LEU A 107 1.26 0.43 -2.42
C LEU A 107 1.75 0.78 -1.00
N THR A 108 2.27 -0.20 -0.25
CA THR A 108 2.84 -0.03 1.10
C THR A 108 4.36 -0.16 1.06
N ARG A 109 5.02 0.18 2.17
CA ARG A 109 6.48 0.03 2.30
C ARG A 109 6.93 -1.37 2.68
N LEU A 110 6.00 -2.30 2.84
CA LEU A 110 6.33 -3.68 3.16
C LEU A 110 7.01 -4.35 1.95
N PRO A 111 7.97 -5.28 2.20
CA PRO A 111 8.55 -6.07 1.14
C PRO A 111 7.47 -6.81 0.33
N PHE A 112 7.58 -6.79 -0.99
CA PHE A 112 6.64 -7.49 -1.87
C PHE A 112 7.35 -8.20 -3.02
N VAL A 113 6.78 -9.33 -3.46
CA VAL A 113 7.25 -10.06 -4.64
C VAL A 113 6.49 -9.53 -5.86
N PRO A 114 7.16 -8.94 -6.86
CA PRO A 114 6.50 -8.35 -7.99
C PRO A 114 5.99 -9.41 -8.97
N HIS A 115 4.88 -9.13 -9.64
CA HIS A 115 4.39 -9.94 -10.75
C HIS A 115 5.41 -10.00 -11.89
N ASP A 116 5.45 -11.11 -12.63
CA ASP A 116 6.42 -11.33 -13.73
C ASP A 116 6.32 -10.23 -14.81
N ASP A 117 5.11 -9.72 -15.07
CA ASP A 117 4.88 -8.67 -16.06
C ASP A 117 5.52 -7.32 -15.71
N ILE A 118 5.74 -7.06 -14.42
CA ILE A 118 6.36 -5.83 -13.95
C ILE A 118 7.82 -6.04 -13.52
N ARG A 119 8.29 -7.29 -13.44
CA ARG A 119 9.64 -7.62 -12.96
C ARG A 119 10.75 -6.87 -13.70
N PRO A 120 10.75 -6.75 -15.05
CA PRO A 120 11.77 -5.98 -15.75
C PRO A 120 11.80 -4.49 -15.36
N ALA A 121 10.63 -3.90 -15.10
CA ALA A 121 10.53 -2.51 -14.61
C ALA A 121 11.06 -2.39 -13.19
N MET A 122 10.76 -3.34 -12.31
CA MET A 122 11.28 -3.40 -10.94
C MET A 122 12.81 -3.52 -10.89
N ASP A 123 13.40 -4.34 -11.76
CA ASP A 123 14.86 -4.46 -11.86
C ASP A 123 15.51 -3.15 -12.35
N ALA A 124 14.86 -2.44 -13.29
CA ALA A 124 15.33 -1.12 -13.73
C ALA A 124 15.18 -0.03 -12.65
N LEU A 125 14.11 -0.07 -11.85
CA LEU A 125 13.90 0.78 -10.69
C LEU A 125 14.96 0.52 -9.62
N ALA A 126 15.33 -0.74 -9.39
CA ALA A 126 16.37 -1.13 -8.43
C ALA A 126 17.75 -0.60 -8.83
N ALA A 127 18.08 -0.67 -10.12
CA ALA A 127 19.33 -0.14 -10.66
C ALA A 127 19.46 1.39 -10.49
N LEU A 128 18.35 2.08 -10.21
CA LEU A 128 18.28 3.52 -10.01
C LEU A 128 17.89 3.90 -8.57
N ASP A 129 17.91 2.95 -7.63
CA ASP A 129 17.61 3.17 -6.20
C ASP A 129 16.19 3.72 -5.94
N TYR A 130 15.21 3.39 -6.79
CA TYR A 130 13.80 3.62 -6.48
C TYR A 130 13.24 2.52 -5.57
N VAL A 131 13.80 1.32 -5.69
CA VAL A 131 13.49 0.14 -4.85
C VAL A 131 14.79 -0.52 -4.42
N ARG A 132 14.74 -1.22 -3.29
CA ARG A 132 15.83 -2.05 -2.79
C ARG A 132 15.44 -3.52 -2.89
N PRO A 133 16.28 -4.39 -3.50
CA PRO A 133 16.07 -5.83 -3.45
C PRO A 133 16.16 -6.36 -2.01
N ALA A 134 15.25 -7.28 -1.66
CA ALA A 134 15.20 -7.99 -0.39
C ALA A 134 14.92 -9.48 -0.66
N GLY A 135 15.95 -10.23 -1.05
CA GLY A 135 15.79 -11.60 -1.53
C GLY A 135 15.08 -11.64 -2.90
N ASN A 136 13.94 -12.34 -2.98
CA ASN A 136 13.05 -12.33 -4.15
C ASN A 136 12.03 -11.19 -4.15
N ALA A 137 11.98 -10.40 -3.07
CA ALA A 137 11.08 -9.27 -2.90
C ALA A 137 11.80 -7.94 -3.15
N PHE A 138 11.02 -6.86 -3.18
CA PHE A 138 11.48 -5.48 -3.28
C PHE A 138 10.84 -4.63 -2.19
N ILE A 139 11.56 -3.61 -1.74
CA ILE A 139 11.09 -2.60 -0.79
C ILE A 139 11.22 -1.24 -1.46
N TRP A 140 10.17 -0.41 -1.39
CA TRP A 140 10.23 0.97 -1.89
C TRP A 140 11.20 1.83 -1.08
N THR A 141 11.94 2.69 -1.76
CA THR A 141 12.81 3.70 -1.11
C THR A 141 12.07 5.04 -0.99
N ASP A 142 12.66 6.03 -0.32
CA ASP A 142 12.13 7.39 -0.32
C ASP A 142 12.12 8.04 -1.72
N LYS A 143 12.95 7.56 -2.65
CA LYS A 143 13.07 8.13 -3.99
C LYS A 143 11.79 7.98 -4.82
N ILE A 144 10.98 6.93 -4.57
CA ILE A 144 9.67 6.75 -5.22
C ILE A 144 8.58 7.64 -4.60
N GLY A 145 8.85 8.27 -3.45
CA GLY A 145 7.85 8.93 -2.62
C GLY A 145 7.01 9.95 -3.36
N ARG A 146 7.64 10.78 -4.22
CA ARG A 146 6.91 11.77 -5.01
C ARG A 146 5.88 11.15 -5.96
N ALA A 147 6.24 10.06 -6.66
CA ALA A 147 5.30 9.37 -7.54
C ALA A 147 4.16 8.72 -6.74
N MET A 148 4.45 8.11 -5.59
CA MET A 148 3.43 7.54 -4.69
C MET A 148 2.50 8.58 -4.06
N GLN A 149 3.01 9.80 -3.82
CA GLN A 149 2.19 10.93 -3.36
C GLN A 149 1.26 11.42 -4.47
N MET A 150 1.74 11.47 -5.72
CA MET A 150 0.93 11.87 -6.87
C MET A 150 -0.23 10.89 -7.11
N THR A 151 -0.02 9.59 -6.90
CA THR A 151 -1.14 8.62 -6.92
C THR A 151 -2.09 8.74 -5.73
N GLY A 152 -1.74 9.55 -4.72
CA GLY A 152 -2.45 9.69 -3.46
C GLY A 152 -2.28 8.51 -2.50
N CYS A 153 -1.46 7.51 -2.82
CA CYS A 153 -1.27 6.33 -1.98
C CYS A 153 -0.43 6.64 -0.73
N TRP A 154 0.49 7.59 -0.84
CA TRP A 154 1.34 8.04 0.26
C TRP A 154 1.07 9.50 0.61
N ASP A 155 1.32 9.87 1.87
CA ASP A 155 1.26 11.25 2.34
C ASP A 155 2.58 12.01 2.11
N GLY A 156 2.61 13.29 2.50
CA GLY A 156 3.80 14.15 2.40
C GLY A 156 5.01 13.69 3.24
N ALA A 157 4.81 12.79 4.21
CA ALA A 157 5.86 12.17 5.02
C ALA A 157 6.29 10.79 4.47
N ASN A 158 5.82 10.44 3.25
CA ASN A 158 6.01 9.15 2.58
C ASN A 158 5.38 7.95 3.31
N LEU A 159 4.41 8.15 4.19
CA LEU A 159 3.66 7.05 4.81
C LEU A 159 2.53 6.63 3.88
N SER A 160 2.37 5.33 3.67
CA SER A 160 1.21 4.82 2.94
C SER A 160 -0.07 4.99 3.75
N ARG A 161 -1.22 5.09 3.07
CA ARG A 161 -2.53 5.17 3.75
C ARG A 161 -2.76 4.03 4.73
N GLN A 162 -2.37 2.81 4.36
CA GLN A 162 -2.49 1.65 5.23
C GLN A 162 -1.64 1.80 6.49
N GLU A 163 -0.39 2.27 6.38
CA GLU A 163 0.45 2.54 7.56
C GLU A 163 -0.15 3.64 8.46
N LEU A 164 -0.81 4.64 7.88
CA LEU A 164 -1.52 5.67 8.65
C LEU A 164 -2.73 5.08 9.39
N GLU A 165 -3.54 4.28 8.72
CA GLU A 165 -4.70 3.60 9.31
C GLU A 165 -4.27 2.66 10.46
N GLU A 166 -3.22 1.87 10.25
CA GLU A 166 -2.66 0.99 11.29
C GLU A 166 -2.13 1.79 12.49
N ARG A 167 -1.48 2.93 12.25
CA ARG A 167 -1.01 3.82 13.32
C ARG A 167 -2.16 4.49 14.06
N ASP A 168 -3.21 4.90 13.37
CA ASP A 168 -4.39 5.48 14.01
C ASP A 168 -5.09 4.44 14.89
N VAL A 169 -5.21 3.19 14.42
CA VAL A 169 -5.73 2.07 15.22
C VAL A 169 -4.85 1.82 16.44
N ASP A 170 -3.53 1.79 16.31
CA ASP A 170 -2.62 1.62 17.44
C ASP A 170 -2.71 2.78 18.43
N LEU A 171 -2.78 4.04 17.96
CA LEU A 171 -2.96 5.21 18.81
C LEU A 171 -4.29 5.18 19.56
N ASP A 172 -5.37 4.77 18.90
CA ASP A 172 -6.68 4.65 19.51
C ASP A 172 -6.74 3.48 20.50
N MET A 173 -6.06 2.37 20.22
CA MET A 173 -5.87 1.29 21.17
C MET A 173 -5.09 1.76 22.41
N ARG A 174 -4.00 2.50 22.23
CA ARG A 174 -3.22 3.07 23.35
C ARG A 174 -4.04 4.07 24.16
N LYS A 175 -4.84 4.94 23.52
CA LYS A 175 -5.77 5.84 24.20
C LYS A 175 -6.84 5.07 24.97
N ALA A 176 -7.41 4.03 24.38
CA ALA A 176 -8.40 3.18 25.04
C ALA A 176 -7.81 2.50 26.28
N LEU A 177 -6.59 1.97 26.17
CA LEU A 177 -5.84 1.40 27.30
C LEU A 177 -5.53 2.44 28.38
N ALA A 178 -5.12 3.65 28.00
CA ALA A 178 -4.85 4.74 28.93
C ALA A 178 -6.13 5.26 29.62
N GLY A 179 -7.29 5.12 28.96
CA GLY A 179 -8.60 5.47 29.49
C GLY A 179 -9.13 4.47 30.53
N ILE A 180 -8.49 3.31 30.70
CA ILE A 180 -8.85 2.36 31.75
C ILE A 180 -8.51 2.97 33.12
N PRO A 181 -9.47 3.03 34.07
CA PRO A 181 -9.20 3.50 35.41
C PRO A 181 -8.07 2.72 36.08
N ALA A 182 -7.21 3.43 36.81
CA ALA A 182 -5.96 2.87 37.35
C ALA A 182 -6.16 1.65 38.25
N ASP A 183 -7.25 1.63 39.02
CA ASP A 183 -7.67 0.52 39.87
C ASP A 183 -8.01 -0.74 39.05
N VAL A 184 -8.74 -0.57 37.95
CA VAL A 184 -9.11 -1.65 37.02
C VAL A 184 -7.89 -2.18 36.28
N ARG A 185 -7.04 -1.27 35.80
CA ARG A 185 -5.77 -1.65 35.16
C ARG A 185 -4.87 -2.44 36.11
N LEU A 186 -4.76 -2.02 37.38
CA LEU A 186 -3.99 -2.74 38.39
C LEU A 186 -4.58 -4.12 38.70
N ALA A 187 -5.91 -4.24 38.78
CA ALA A 187 -6.59 -5.51 38.95
C ALA A 187 -6.32 -6.45 37.76
N ALA A 188 -6.40 -5.92 36.53
CA ALA A 188 -6.11 -6.67 35.31
C ALA A 188 -4.65 -7.16 35.26
N LEU A 189 -3.67 -6.28 35.56
CA LEU A 189 -2.25 -6.66 35.62
C LEU A 189 -1.99 -7.80 36.63
N LYS A 190 -2.68 -7.77 37.78
CA LYS A 190 -2.59 -8.82 38.81
C LYS A 190 -3.37 -10.10 38.45
N GLY A 191 -4.04 -10.15 37.29
CA GLY A 191 -4.89 -11.27 36.90
C GLY A 191 -6.16 -11.41 37.75
N ASN A 192 -6.56 -10.36 38.48
CA ASN A 192 -7.73 -10.38 39.34
C ASN A 192 -9.01 -10.15 38.53
N ARG A 193 -9.42 -11.19 37.81
CA ARG A 193 -10.58 -11.16 36.91
C ARG A 193 -11.88 -10.75 37.61
N ILE A 194 -12.06 -11.11 38.89
CA ILE A 194 -13.29 -10.79 39.63
C ILE A 194 -13.45 -9.28 39.79
N ASP A 195 -12.39 -8.58 40.18
CA ASP A 195 -12.44 -7.12 40.36
C ASP A 195 -12.59 -6.39 39.01
N VAL A 196 -12.02 -6.96 37.94
CA VAL A 196 -12.23 -6.46 36.57
C VAL A 196 -13.69 -6.61 36.13
N VAL A 197 -14.32 -7.77 36.37
CA VAL A 197 -15.74 -8.01 36.06
C VAL A 197 -16.63 -7.02 36.82
N LYS A 198 -16.38 -6.81 38.12
CA LYS A 198 -17.14 -5.86 38.93
C LYS A 198 -17.03 -4.44 38.40
N ALA A 199 -15.81 -4.00 38.08
CA ALA A 199 -15.60 -2.67 37.55
C ALA A 199 -16.23 -2.47 36.16
N LEU A 200 -16.10 -3.44 35.26
CA LEU A 200 -16.75 -3.39 33.94
C LEU A 200 -18.27 -3.30 34.08
N ALA A 201 -18.88 -4.17 34.89
CA ALA A 201 -20.34 -4.20 35.04
C ALA A 201 -20.92 -2.91 35.67
N ALA A 202 -20.16 -2.27 36.56
CA ALA A 202 -20.58 -1.08 37.28
C ALA A 202 -20.30 0.22 36.50
N ARG A 203 -19.14 0.30 35.83
CA ARG A 203 -18.59 1.57 35.35
C ARG A 203 -18.38 1.61 33.84
N TRP A 204 -18.39 0.50 33.12
CA TRP A 204 -18.26 0.51 31.66
C TRP A 204 -19.65 0.43 31.00
N ILE A 205 -20.16 1.58 30.55
CA ILE A 205 -21.50 1.70 29.95
C ILE A 205 -21.37 2.39 28.60
N ASP A 206 -21.93 1.78 27.56
CA ASP A 206 -21.97 2.30 26.18
C ASP A 206 -20.61 2.77 25.65
N GLY A 207 -19.53 2.05 26.01
CA GLY A 207 -18.17 2.35 25.57
C GLY A 207 -17.47 3.46 26.35
N VAL A 208 -17.96 3.85 27.53
CA VAL A 208 -17.38 4.90 28.37
C VAL A 208 -17.23 4.44 29.82
N TRP A 209 -16.11 4.81 30.45
CA TRP A 209 -15.89 4.65 31.88
C TRP A 209 -16.60 5.77 32.66
N LEU A 210 -17.62 5.40 33.42
CA LEU A 210 -18.29 6.27 34.35
C LEU A 210 -17.48 6.39 35.66
N PRO A 211 -17.63 7.51 36.39
CA PRO A 211 -17.12 7.64 37.74
C PRO A 211 -17.61 6.49 38.62
N ASP A 212 -16.87 6.19 39.68
CA ASP A 212 -17.29 5.18 40.63
C ASP A 212 -18.58 5.61 41.34
N THR A 213 -19.70 5.08 40.86
CA THR A 213 -21.00 5.20 41.51
C THR A 213 -21.08 3.97 42.42
N ALA A 214 -20.98 4.15 43.73
CA ALA A 214 -20.88 3.09 44.74
C ALA A 214 -22.01 2.01 44.74
N ASP A 215 -22.92 2.04 43.77
CA ASP A 215 -23.97 1.05 43.56
C ASP A 215 -23.40 -0.23 42.93
N GLU A 216 -23.70 -1.37 43.56
CA GLU A 216 -23.34 -2.68 43.00
C GLU A 216 -24.09 -2.93 41.69
N ALA A 217 -23.34 -3.34 40.66
CA ALA A 217 -23.94 -3.73 39.39
C ALA A 217 -24.89 -4.93 39.57
N PRO A 218 -26.08 -4.93 38.95
CA PRO A 218 -26.97 -6.08 38.99
C PRO A 218 -26.30 -7.37 38.52
N TRP A 219 -26.67 -8.51 39.11
CA TRP A 219 -26.06 -9.81 38.84
C TRP A 219 -26.05 -10.22 37.35
N TRP A 220 -27.07 -9.82 36.58
CA TRP A 220 -27.14 -10.11 35.15
C TRP A 220 -26.11 -9.34 34.33
N ARG A 221 -25.67 -8.16 34.77
CA ARG A 221 -24.55 -7.44 34.15
C ARG A 221 -23.22 -8.09 34.46
N LEU A 222 -23.01 -8.55 35.69
CA LEU A 222 -21.80 -9.28 36.07
C LEU A 222 -21.62 -10.54 35.21
N ALA A 223 -22.71 -11.25 34.92
CA ALA A 223 -22.68 -12.42 34.04
C ALA A 223 -22.42 -12.05 32.56
N ALA A 224 -22.92 -10.89 32.11
CA ALA A 224 -22.82 -10.47 30.72
C ALA A 224 -21.42 -10.00 30.29
N VAL A 225 -20.57 -9.56 31.23
CA VAL A 225 -19.23 -8.98 30.92
C VAL A 225 -18.06 -9.95 31.18
N GLY A 226 -18.36 -11.23 31.40
CA GLY A 226 -17.37 -12.22 31.81
C GLY A 226 -16.29 -12.49 30.76
N ASP A 227 -16.64 -12.44 29.48
CA ASP A 227 -15.71 -12.68 28.37
C ASP A 227 -14.89 -11.42 28.08
N GLU A 228 -15.51 -10.25 28.16
CA GLU A 228 -14.88 -8.94 28.03
C GLU A 228 -13.82 -8.72 29.12
N ALA A 229 -14.11 -9.13 30.36
CA ALA A 229 -13.15 -9.08 31.45
C ALA A 229 -11.92 -9.97 31.19
N THR A 230 -12.12 -11.13 30.56
CA THR A 230 -11.02 -12.04 30.20
C THR A 230 -10.14 -11.40 29.14
N ARG A 231 -10.75 -10.87 28.06
CA ARG A 231 -10.03 -10.17 26.99
C ARG A 231 -9.30 -8.94 27.50
N LEU A 232 -9.89 -8.19 28.44
CA LEU A 232 -9.25 -7.02 29.04
C LEU A 232 -8.01 -7.39 29.86
N VAL A 233 -8.07 -8.48 30.63
CA VAL A 233 -6.91 -9.00 31.36
C VAL A 233 -5.80 -9.40 30.40
N GLU A 234 -6.13 -10.17 29.36
CA GLU A 234 -5.17 -10.59 28.33
C GLU A 234 -4.54 -9.39 27.61
N LEU A 235 -5.36 -8.40 27.23
CA LEU A 235 -4.92 -7.18 26.55
C LEU A 235 -3.98 -6.35 27.43
N VAL A 236 -4.34 -6.12 28.70
CA VAL A 236 -3.53 -5.31 29.62
C VAL A 236 -2.22 -6.02 29.97
N GLN A 237 -2.24 -7.34 30.15
CA GLN A 237 -1.02 -8.12 30.41
C GLN A 237 -0.11 -8.19 29.18
N GLY A 238 -0.67 -8.36 27.97
CA GLY A 238 0.09 -8.35 26.72
C GLY A 238 0.68 -6.98 26.36
N ALA A 239 -0.01 -5.89 26.72
CA ALA A 239 0.47 -4.52 26.50
C ALA A 239 1.60 -4.09 27.46
N ASP A 240 1.78 -4.77 28.60
CA ASP A 240 2.88 -4.51 29.55
C ASP A 240 4.08 -5.47 29.34
N ASP A 241 4.06 -6.29 28.28
CA ASP A 241 5.19 -7.15 27.90
C ASP A 241 6.40 -6.29 27.49
N PRO A 242 7.58 -6.44 28.11
CA PRO A 242 8.77 -5.64 27.80
C PRO A 242 9.19 -5.68 26.33
N LEU A 243 8.80 -6.70 25.55
CA LEU A 243 9.12 -6.79 24.11
C LEU A 243 8.31 -5.81 23.23
N THR A 244 7.19 -5.25 23.72
CA THR A 244 6.42 -4.23 22.98
C THR A 244 6.86 -2.80 23.29
N ARG A 245 7.78 -2.58 24.24
CA ARG A 245 8.30 -1.25 24.60
C ARG A 245 9.47 -0.75 23.75
N GLU A 246 10.14 -1.61 22.98
CA GLU A 246 11.36 -1.26 22.23
C GLU A 246 11.14 -0.83 20.77
N VAL A 247 9.90 -0.61 20.33
CA VAL A 247 9.62 -0.06 18.99
C VAL A 247 9.04 1.35 19.12
N ASN A 248 9.90 2.33 19.43
CA ASN A 248 9.64 3.77 19.28
C ASN A 248 10.78 4.41 18.51
#